data_AF-A0A3B3T2M7-F1
#
_entry.id   AF-A0A3B3T2M7-F1
#
_cell.length_a   1.000
_cell.length_b   1.000
_cell.length_c   1.000
_cell.angle_alpha   90.00
_cell.angle_beta   90.00
_cell.angle_gamma   90.00
#
_symmetry.space_group_name_H-M   'P 1'
#
loop_
_entity.id
_entity.type
_entity.pdbx_description
1 polymer ?
#
loop_
_entity_poly.entity_id
_entity_poly.type
_entity_poly.pdbx_seq_one_letter_code
_entity_poly.pdbx_strand_id
1 'polypeptide(L)'
;NEHPSHFSLSLQYGKKEAGGVSHVPPGWDQWHALVGNSQYYNYSLSVNGKEEKHGDQYEKDYLTDLIVNRSMQFIDERSPQRPFFIMLATPAPHSPWLAAPQYQNAFSNLKAPRDGSFNKPGGKDKHWLLRQPTNPMANTSITYLDNAYRKRWQTLLSVDDLVEKLVKKLENVKELNNTYMFFTSDHGYHTGQFSLPIDKRQLYEFDIRVPLMVRGPGIK
;
A
#
# COMPACT_ATOMS: atom_id res chain seq x y z
N ASN A 1 -5.81 -0.01 -30.62
CA ASN A 1 -4.97 0.94 -29.86
C ASN A 1 -5.86 1.66 -28.88
N GLU A 2 -5.99 1.20 -27.63
CA GLU A 2 -6.62 1.96 -26.52
C GLU A 2 -6.82 1.02 -25.32
N HIS A 3 -5.98 1.09 -24.28
CA HIS A 3 -6.11 0.48 -22.94
C HIS A 3 -4.98 1.07 -22.02
N PRO A 4 -5.09 1.16 -20.68
CA PRO A 4 -5.87 2.18 -19.96
C PRO A 4 -5.11 2.77 -18.72
N SER A 5 -5.53 3.91 -18.13
CA SER A 5 -4.64 4.80 -17.33
C SER A 5 -5.07 5.21 -15.90
N HIS A 6 -4.16 5.02 -14.91
CA HIS A 6 -3.77 5.92 -13.78
C HIS A 6 -2.95 5.23 -12.66
N PHE A 7 -1.99 5.96 -12.07
CA PHE A 7 -1.16 5.76 -10.84
C PHE A 7 -0.50 4.39 -10.56
N SER A 8 0.84 4.34 -10.56
CA SER A 8 1.59 3.17 -10.08
C SER A 8 2.75 3.61 -9.19
N LEU A 9 2.80 3.06 -7.98
CA LEU A 9 3.91 3.22 -7.06
C LEU A 9 4.89 2.06 -7.32
N SER A 10 6.07 2.37 -7.84
CA SER A 10 7.16 1.40 -7.96
C SER A 10 8.30 1.82 -7.04
N LEU A 11 8.72 0.92 -6.14
CA LEU A 11 9.71 1.14 -5.07
C LEU A 11 11.11 1.55 -5.56
N GLN A 12 11.35 1.56 -6.86
CA GLN A 12 12.63 1.96 -7.47
C GLN A 12 12.49 2.95 -8.63
N TYR A 13 11.27 3.43 -8.89
CA TYR A 13 11.02 4.37 -9.96
C TYR A 13 11.73 5.71 -9.71
N GLY A 14 12.16 6.37 -10.78
CA GLY A 14 12.86 7.65 -10.72
C GLY A 14 14.37 7.56 -10.43
N LYS A 15 14.91 6.37 -10.14
CA LYS A 15 16.36 6.14 -10.15
C LYS A 15 16.93 6.22 -11.57
N LYS A 16 18.19 6.64 -11.72
CA LYS A 16 18.85 6.78 -13.03
C LYS A 16 18.86 5.47 -13.81
N GLU A 17 19.07 4.36 -13.12
CA GLU A 17 19.12 3.01 -13.72
C GLU A 17 17.74 2.56 -14.25
N ALA A 18 16.66 3.16 -13.75
CA ALA A 18 15.28 2.91 -14.16
C ALA A 18 14.73 4.01 -15.11
N GLY A 19 15.62 4.81 -15.72
CA GLY A 19 15.24 5.88 -16.66
C GLY A 19 15.00 7.26 -16.04
N GLY A 20 15.10 7.38 -14.71
CA GLY A 20 14.93 8.65 -14.00
C GLY A 20 13.48 9.15 -13.97
N VAL A 21 13.30 10.38 -13.46
CA VAL A 21 11.98 11.01 -13.29
C VAL A 21 11.27 11.24 -14.63
N SER A 22 12.02 11.49 -15.71
CA SER A 22 11.46 11.77 -17.04
C SER A 22 10.92 10.53 -17.77
N HIS A 23 11.25 9.32 -17.31
CA HIS A 23 10.79 8.10 -17.95
C HIS A 23 9.32 7.83 -17.60
N VAL A 24 8.43 7.92 -18.60
CA VAL A 24 7.04 7.46 -18.49
C VAL A 24 6.94 6.09 -19.14
N PRO A 25 6.54 5.03 -18.41
CA PRO A 25 6.32 3.73 -19.01
C PRO A 25 5.27 3.81 -20.14
N PRO A 26 5.42 3.05 -21.23
CA PRO A 26 4.44 3.06 -22.30
C PRO A 26 3.09 2.49 -21.81
N GLY A 27 1.99 2.98 -22.38
CA GLY A 27 0.63 2.52 -22.08
C GLY A 27 -0.13 3.35 -21.04
N TRP A 28 0.44 4.45 -20.53
CA TRP A 28 -0.22 5.34 -19.57
C TRP A 28 -0.52 6.71 -20.21
N ASP A 29 -1.81 7.12 -20.21
CA ASP A 29 -2.20 8.48 -20.60
C ASP A 29 -1.81 9.52 -19.54
N GLN A 30 -1.89 9.14 -18.26
CA GLN A 30 -1.33 9.92 -17.15
C GLN A 30 -0.52 9.02 -16.23
N TRP A 31 0.62 9.53 -15.81
CA TRP A 31 1.60 8.82 -15.00
C TRP A 31 2.03 9.67 -13.82
N HIS A 32 1.56 9.29 -12.63
CA HIS A 32 1.94 9.88 -11.36
C HIS A 32 2.62 8.78 -10.53
N ALA A 33 3.93 8.90 -10.30
CA ALA A 33 4.70 7.87 -9.63
C ALA A 33 5.70 8.44 -8.62
N LEU A 34 5.78 7.79 -7.47
CA LEU A 34 6.71 8.14 -6.42
C LEU A 34 8.15 7.89 -6.87
N VAL A 35 9.00 8.91 -6.69
CA VAL A 35 10.44 8.82 -6.95
C VAL A 35 11.12 8.25 -5.71
N GLY A 36 11.76 7.08 -5.86
CA GLY A 36 12.44 6.40 -4.77
C GLY A 36 11.55 5.44 -3.99
N ASN A 37 11.73 5.39 -2.67
CA ASN A 37 11.05 4.44 -1.79
C ASN A 37 9.75 5.02 -1.22
N SER A 38 8.88 4.17 -0.66
CA SER A 38 7.62 4.57 -0.03
C SER A 38 7.82 5.67 1.03
N GLN A 39 7.09 6.77 0.88
CA GLN A 39 7.06 7.91 1.80
C GLN A 39 5.62 8.38 1.97
N TYR A 40 5.35 9.10 3.07
CA TYR A 40 4.05 9.73 3.31
C TYR A 40 4.08 11.26 3.14
N TYR A 41 5.27 11.85 3.32
CA TYR A 41 5.58 13.28 3.23
C TYR A 41 7.01 13.45 2.70
N ASN A 42 7.40 14.67 2.36
CA ASN A 42 8.75 15.04 1.91
C ASN A 42 9.25 14.15 0.76
N TYR A 43 8.41 14.02 -0.27
CA TYR A 43 8.68 13.17 -1.43
C TYR A 43 8.65 13.95 -2.74
N SER A 44 9.06 13.28 -3.80
CA SER A 44 8.93 13.78 -5.18
C SER A 44 8.15 12.78 -6.00
N LEU A 45 7.29 13.28 -6.89
CA LEU A 45 6.58 12.51 -7.89
C LEU A 45 7.15 12.81 -9.27
N SER A 46 7.18 11.81 -10.15
CA SER A 46 7.10 12.08 -11.57
C SER A 46 5.64 12.25 -11.94
N VAL A 47 5.32 13.40 -12.53
CA VAL A 47 4.01 13.78 -13.05
C VAL A 47 4.17 13.96 -14.54
N ASN A 48 3.83 12.92 -15.29
CA ASN A 48 4.01 12.84 -16.75
C ASN A 48 5.44 13.17 -17.19
N GLY A 49 6.43 12.64 -16.46
CA GLY A 49 7.85 12.85 -16.74
C GLY A 49 8.44 14.15 -16.17
N LYS A 50 7.67 14.91 -15.38
CA LYS A 50 8.15 16.14 -14.71
C LYS A 50 8.17 15.94 -13.20
N GLU A 51 9.24 16.41 -12.55
CA GLU A 51 9.34 16.33 -11.09
C GLU A 51 8.36 17.31 -10.42
N GLU A 52 7.57 16.80 -9.47
CA GLU A 52 6.75 17.59 -8.56
C GLU A 52 7.18 17.27 -7.12
N LYS A 53 7.47 18.30 -6.31
CA LYS A 53 7.96 18.16 -4.93
C LYS A 53 6.85 18.46 -3.94
N HIS A 54 6.76 17.65 -2.90
CA HIS A 54 5.80 17.77 -1.81
C HIS A 54 6.51 17.89 -0.46
N GLY A 55 5.97 18.72 0.42
CA GLY A 55 6.50 18.97 1.77
C GLY A 55 5.86 18.06 2.82
N ASP A 56 5.57 18.61 4.00
CA ASP A 56 5.02 17.91 5.16
C ASP A 56 3.71 18.53 5.70
N GLN A 57 3.05 19.38 4.93
CA GLN A 57 1.76 19.95 5.33
C GLN A 57 0.65 18.92 5.08
N TYR A 58 0.03 18.39 6.15
CA TYR A 58 -0.96 17.30 6.06
C TYR A 58 -2.00 17.51 4.95
N GLU A 59 -2.63 18.68 4.91
CA GLU A 59 -3.74 18.99 4.00
C GLU A 59 -3.33 19.04 2.52
N LYS A 60 -2.02 19.10 2.23
CA LYS A 60 -1.49 19.23 0.86
C LYS A 60 -0.64 18.05 0.44
N ASP A 61 0.14 17.51 1.39
CA ASP A 61 1.30 16.68 1.09
C ASP A 61 1.11 15.23 1.53
N TYR A 62 0.07 14.87 2.29
CA TYR A 62 -0.11 13.47 2.68
C TYR A 62 -0.38 12.59 1.46
N LEU A 63 0.57 11.71 1.11
CA LEU A 63 0.56 11.02 -0.19
C LEU A 63 -0.71 10.22 -0.45
N THR A 64 -1.26 9.54 0.57
CA THR A 64 -2.50 8.77 0.40
C THR A 64 -3.67 9.68 0.01
N ASP A 65 -3.77 10.88 0.61
CA ASP A 65 -4.82 11.84 0.31
C ASP A 65 -4.61 12.50 -1.07
N LEU A 66 -3.35 12.77 -1.43
CA LEU A 66 -3.01 13.25 -2.77
C LEU A 66 -3.42 12.25 -3.86
N ILE A 67 -3.19 10.94 -3.63
CA ILE A 67 -3.63 9.87 -4.52
C ILE A 67 -5.15 9.89 -4.67
N VAL A 68 -5.89 9.97 -3.56
CA VAL A 68 -7.36 10.07 -3.56
C VAL A 68 -7.81 11.24 -4.43
N ASN A 69 -7.31 12.44 -4.14
CA ASN A 69 -7.76 13.67 -4.79
C ASN A 69 -7.52 13.64 -6.30
N ARG A 70 -6.33 13.19 -6.72
CA ARG A 70 -6.00 13.03 -8.15
C ARG A 70 -6.86 11.97 -8.83
N SER A 71 -7.21 10.90 -8.12
CA SER A 71 -8.11 9.86 -8.64
C SER A 71 -9.52 10.39 -8.86
N MET A 72 -10.04 11.19 -7.92
CA MET A 72 -11.36 11.81 -8.07
C MET A 72 -11.38 12.79 -9.24
N GLN A 73 -10.33 13.62 -9.37
CA GLN A 73 -10.16 14.55 -10.48
C GLN A 73 -10.12 13.81 -11.83
N PHE A 74 -9.36 12.73 -11.93
CA PHE A 74 -9.33 11.91 -13.15
C PHE A 74 -10.72 11.39 -13.51
N ILE A 75 -11.46 10.87 -12.52
CA ILE A 75 -12.83 10.39 -12.75
C ILE A 75 -13.72 11.54 -13.23
N ASP A 76 -13.55 12.75 -12.74
CA ASP A 76 -14.33 13.91 -13.22
C ASP A 76 -13.97 14.35 -14.64
N GLU A 77 -12.70 14.30 -15.01
CA GLU A 77 -12.19 14.82 -16.28
C GLU A 77 -12.24 13.80 -17.44
N ARG A 78 -12.37 12.51 -17.14
CA ARG A 78 -12.38 11.46 -18.17
C ARG A 78 -13.57 11.60 -19.12
N SER A 79 -13.38 11.19 -20.37
CA SER A 79 -14.50 11.03 -21.32
C SER A 79 -15.40 9.87 -20.89
N PRO A 80 -16.72 10.09 -20.70
CA PRO A 80 -17.64 9.03 -20.28
C PRO A 80 -17.90 7.98 -21.38
N GLN A 81 -17.41 8.22 -22.61
CA GLN A 81 -17.57 7.28 -23.73
C GLN A 81 -16.44 6.25 -23.83
N ARG A 82 -15.36 6.41 -23.07
CA ARG A 82 -14.18 5.54 -23.13
C ARG A 82 -14.01 4.75 -21.84
N PRO A 83 -13.69 3.44 -21.90
CA PRO A 83 -13.34 2.69 -20.71
C PRO A 83 -12.06 3.25 -20.08
N PHE A 84 -11.92 3.08 -18.77
CA PHE A 84 -10.75 3.50 -18.01
C PHE A 84 -10.19 2.34 -17.19
N PHE A 85 -8.96 2.50 -16.70
CA PHE A 85 -8.32 1.60 -15.75
C PHE A 85 -7.46 2.43 -14.84
N ILE A 86 -7.74 2.40 -13.54
CA ILE A 86 -6.95 3.12 -12.56
C ILE A 86 -6.27 2.06 -11.70
N MET A 87 -4.96 2.10 -11.62
CA MET A 87 -4.18 1.44 -10.58
C MET A 87 -3.98 2.46 -9.45
N LEU A 88 -4.14 2.07 -8.19
CA LEU A 88 -3.91 2.95 -7.04
C LEU A 88 -3.02 2.20 -6.07
N ALA A 89 -1.78 2.64 -5.94
CA ALA A 89 -0.79 1.99 -5.09
C ALA A 89 -0.39 2.96 -3.97
N THR A 90 -0.93 2.77 -2.77
CA THR A 90 -0.64 3.65 -1.64
C THR A 90 0.69 3.27 -0.97
N PRO A 91 1.40 4.22 -0.32
CA PRO A 91 2.59 3.89 0.48
C PRO A 91 2.22 3.09 1.75
N ALA A 92 0.97 3.15 2.19
CA ALA A 92 0.49 2.41 3.36
C ALA A 92 0.37 0.92 3.07
N PRO A 93 0.71 0.02 4.03
CA PRO A 93 1.23 0.29 5.37
C PRO A 93 2.77 0.14 5.46
N HIS A 94 3.53 0.64 4.49
CA HIS A 94 4.99 0.58 4.52
C HIS A 94 5.56 1.49 5.62
N SER A 95 6.73 1.14 6.15
CA SER A 95 7.51 1.99 7.05
C SER A 95 7.85 3.31 6.33
N PRO A 96 7.79 4.50 6.98
CA PRO A 96 7.83 4.76 8.44
C PRO A 96 6.49 4.71 9.21
N TRP A 97 5.39 4.27 8.58
CA TRP A 97 4.07 4.15 9.21
C TRP A 97 3.54 5.47 9.80
N LEU A 98 3.57 6.53 8.99
CA LEU A 98 3.08 7.85 9.39
C LEU A 98 1.59 7.94 9.08
N ALA A 99 0.76 7.74 10.10
CA ALA A 99 -0.70 7.87 9.98
C ALA A 99 -1.10 9.34 9.82
N ALA A 100 -2.20 9.58 9.10
CA ALA A 100 -2.87 10.87 9.10
C ALA A 100 -3.19 11.33 10.55
N PRO A 101 -3.14 12.64 10.86
CA PRO A 101 -3.27 13.15 12.23
C PRO A 101 -4.49 12.60 12.99
N GLN A 102 -5.65 12.49 12.33
CA GLN A 102 -6.88 11.97 12.91
C GLN A 102 -6.81 10.48 13.32
N TYR A 103 -5.85 9.72 12.78
CA TYR A 103 -5.69 8.28 13.02
C TYR A 103 -4.56 7.92 13.99
N GLN A 104 -3.75 8.90 14.42
CA GLN A 104 -2.58 8.67 15.28
C GLN A 104 -2.90 7.96 16.60
N ASN A 105 -4.11 8.16 17.13
CA ASN A 105 -4.55 7.58 18.40
C ASN A 105 -5.46 6.37 18.25
N ALA A 106 -5.76 5.94 17.01
CA ALA A 106 -6.57 4.76 16.76
C ALA A 106 -5.85 3.48 17.26
N PHE A 107 -6.62 2.49 17.69
CA PHE A 107 -6.09 1.15 18.05
C PHE A 107 -5.02 1.15 19.15
N SER A 108 -5.09 2.07 20.13
CA SER A 108 -4.05 2.27 21.18
C SER A 108 -3.62 0.99 21.93
N ASN A 109 -4.51 0.01 22.07
CA ASN A 109 -4.25 -1.26 22.75
C ASN A 109 -4.03 -2.46 21.82
N LEU A 110 -4.05 -2.25 20.50
CA LEU A 110 -3.88 -3.31 19.52
C LEU A 110 -2.44 -3.85 19.57
N LYS A 111 -2.34 -5.18 19.45
CA LYS A 111 -1.11 -5.97 19.40
C LYS A 111 -1.18 -6.91 18.19
N ALA A 112 -0.02 -7.36 17.72
CA ALA A 112 0.02 -8.36 16.66
C ALA A 112 -0.63 -9.67 17.14
N PRO A 113 -1.33 -10.42 16.26
CA PRO A 113 -1.92 -11.70 16.60
C PRO A 113 -0.92 -12.65 17.24
N ARG A 114 -1.32 -13.26 18.37
CA ARG A 114 -0.52 -14.26 19.07
C ARG A 114 -0.96 -15.66 18.67
N ASP A 115 -0.87 -15.96 17.37
CA ASP A 115 -1.27 -17.26 16.83
C ASP A 115 -0.37 -18.42 17.30
N GLY A 116 -0.70 -19.66 16.92
CA GLY A 116 0.02 -20.85 17.36
C GLY A 116 1.50 -20.90 16.99
N SER A 117 1.94 -20.10 16.01
CA SER A 117 3.33 -19.98 15.58
C SER A 117 4.06 -18.76 16.17
N PHE A 118 3.33 -17.87 16.86
CA PHE A 118 3.91 -16.68 17.47
C PHE A 118 5.00 -17.05 18.49
N ASN A 119 6.18 -16.48 18.30
CA ASN A 119 7.36 -16.67 19.15
C ASN A 119 7.73 -18.15 19.41
N LYS A 120 7.46 -19.02 18.43
CA LYS A 120 7.88 -20.42 18.46
C LYS A 120 9.23 -20.60 17.77
N PRO A 121 10.10 -21.51 18.21
CA PRO A 121 11.29 -21.84 17.45
C PRO A 121 10.92 -22.61 16.18
N GLY A 122 11.70 -22.47 15.10
CA GLY A 122 11.67 -23.44 14.01
C GLY A 122 12.23 -24.78 14.49
N GLY A 123 11.41 -25.84 14.46
CA GLY A 123 11.84 -27.20 14.80
C GLY A 123 12.83 -27.78 13.79
N LYS A 124 13.48 -28.91 14.13
CA LYS A 124 14.40 -29.62 13.21
C LYS A 124 13.71 -30.12 11.95
N ASP A 125 12.40 -30.36 12.03
CA ASP A 125 11.48 -30.72 10.96
C ASP A 125 11.17 -29.57 9.99
N LYS A 126 11.61 -28.34 10.28
CA LYS A 126 11.33 -27.14 9.47
C LYS A 126 12.53 -26.70 8.65
N HIS A 127 12.22 -25.95 7.59
CA HIS A 127 13.22 -25.33 6.72
C HIS A 127 14.18 -24.44 7.52
N TRP A 128 15.45 -24.42 7.13
CA TRP A 128 16.54 -23.88 7.96
C TRP A 128 16.40 -22.39 8.28
N LEU A 129 15.73 -21.62 7.42
CA LEU A 129 15.44 -20.19 7.64
C LEU A 129 14.60 -19.94 8.90
N LEU A 130 13.69 -20.85 9.28
CA LEU A 130 12.91 -20.72 10.51
C LEU A 130 13.67 -21.12 11.77
N ARG A 131 14.85 -21.73 11.61
CA ARG A 131 15.71 -22.19 12.72
C ARG A 131 16.78 -21.16 13.10
N GLN A 132 16.99 -20.15 12.25
CA GLN A 132 17.96 -19.07 12.48
C GLN A 132 17.52 -18.04 13.53
N PRO A 133 16.24 -17.65 13.64
CA PRO A 133 15.84 -16.60 14.57
C PRO A 133 16.10 -16.97 16.03
N THR A 134 16.56 -16.00 16.82
CA THR A 134 16.69 -16.15 18.27
C THR A 134 15.33 -16.43 18.89
N ASN A 135 15.23 -17.52 19.66
CA ASN A 135 14.03 -17.90 20.40
C ASN A 135 14.36 -18.10 21.90
N PRO A 136 13.55 -17.54 22.83
CA PRO A 136 12.43 -16.63 22.57
C PRO A 136 12.91 -15.27 22.05
N MET A 137 12.03 -14.55 21.35
CA MET A 137 12.26 -13.15 20.99
C MET A 137 12.48 -12.31 22.25
N ALA A 138 13.39 -11.36 22.18
CA ALA A 138 13.57 -10.37 23.24
C ALA A 138 12.28 -9.54 23.43
N ASN A 139 11.97 -9.15 24.67
CA ASN A 139 10.81 -8.30 24.97
C ASN A 139 10.83 -6.99 24.17
N THR A 140 12.01 -6.44 23.89
CA THR A 140 12.17 -5.25 23.04
C THR A 140 11.69 -5.49 21.61
N SER A 141 11.98 -6.65 21.02
CA SER A 141 11.47 -7.06 19.71
C SER A 141 9.95 -7.21 19.71
N ILE A 142 9.38 -7.78 20.79
CA ILE A 142 7.93 -7.94 20.95
C ILE A 142 7.23 -6.57 21.09
N THR A 143 7.80 -5.64 21.86
CA THR A 143 7.27 -4.28 21.98
C THR A 143 7.36 -3.53 20.65
N TYR A 144 8.49 -3.67 19.94
CA TYR A 144 8.69 -3.06 18.64
C TYR A 144 7.69 -3.57 17.59
N LEU A 145 7.52 -4.89 17.47
CA LEU A 145 6.58 -5.47 16.50
C LEU A 145 5.13 -5.09 16.82
N ASP A 146 4.72 -5.01 18.09
CA ASP A 146 3.35 -4.59 18.45
C ASP A 146 3.10 -3.12 18.10
N ASN A 147 4.11 -2.26 18.31
CA ASN A 147 4.05 -0.87 17.89
C ASN A 147 3.97 -0.75 16.36
N ALA A 148 4.81 -1.49 15.62
CA ALA A 148 4.79 -1.53 14.17
C ALA A 148 3.42 -2.01 13.65
N TYR A 149 2.89 -3.10 14.22
CA TYR A 149 1.57 -3.65 13.84
C TYR A 149 0.46 -2.61 14.04
N ARG A 150 0.45 -1.92 15.19
CA ARG A 150 -0.52 -0.84 15.45
C ARG A 150 -0.39 0.31 14.46
N LYS A 151 0.83 0.82 14.23
CA LYS A 151 1.04 1.94 13.30
C LYS A 151 0.65 1.58 11.87
N ARG A 152 0.89 0.34 11.44
CA ARG A 152 0.40 -0.18 10.15
C ARG A 152 -1.12 -0.09 10.06
N TRP A 153 -1.85 -0.51 11.09
CA TRP A 153 -3.32 -0.38 11.15
C TRP A 153 -3.78 1.09 11.09
N GLN A 154 -3.10 1.98 11.78
CA GLN A 154 -3.42 3.41 11.75
C GLN A 154 -3.24 4.00 10.34
N THR A 155 -2.18 3.62 9.61
CA THR A 155 -2.00 4.07 8.21
C THR A 155 -3.00 3.46 7.24
N LEU A 156 -3.53 2.26 7.52
CA LEU A 156 -4.53 1.61 6.68
C LEU A 156 -5.89 2.31 6.74
N LEU A 157 -6.19 3.08 7.79
CA LEU A 157 -7.45 3.85 7.85
C LEU A 157 -7.56 4.87 6.72
N SER A 158 -6.47 5.50 6.29
CA SER A 158 -6.48 6.37 5.11
C SER A 158 -6.68 5.60 3.79
N VAL A 159 -6.30 4.31 3.74
CA VAL A 159 -6.59 3.44 2.59
C VAL A 159 -8.06 3.03 2.59
N ASP A 160 -8.63 2.78 3.76
CA ASP A 160 -10.07 2.52 3.92
C ASP A 160 -10.91 3.71 3.43
N ASP A 161 -10.54 4.94 3.84
CA ASP A 161 -11.15 6.17 3.32
C ASP A 161 -11.04 6.30 1.80
N LEU A 162 -9.89 5.93 1.22
CA LEU A 162 -9.68 5.95 -0.23
C LEU A 162 -10.66 5.03 -0.94
N VAL A 163 -10.80 3.79 -0.45
CA VAL A 163 -11.73 2.80 -1.02
C VAL A 163 -13.16 3.32 -0.91
N GLU A 164 -13.56 3.83 0.25
CA GLU A 164 -14.91 4.38 0.47
C GLU A 164 -15.21 5.54 -0.50
N LYS A 165 -14.29 6.52 -0.60
CA LYS A 165 -14.44 7.67 -1.49
C LYS A 165 -14.51 7.25 -2.96
N LEU A 166 -13.70 6.29 -3.38
CA LEU A 166 -13.70 5.79 -4.76
C LEU A 166 -15.01 5.07 -5.10
N VAL A 167 -15.50 4.20 -4.21
CA VAL A 167 -16.79 3.52 -4.39
C VAL A 167 -17.91 4.55 -4.51
N LYS A 168 -18.00 5.49 -3.56
CA LYS A 168 -19.01 6.58 -3.59
C LYS A 168 -18.91 7.43 -4.85
N LYS A 169 -17.68 7.74 -5.30
CA LYS A 169 -17.47 8.51 -6.54
C LYS A 169 -18.05 7.77 -7.74
N LEU A 170 -17.75 6.48 -7.89
CA LEU A 170 -18.25 5.65 -8.97
C LEU A 170 -19.77 5.47 -8.91
N GLU A 171 -20.37 5.40 -7.73
CA GLU A 171 -21.83 5.40 -7.55
C GLU A 171 -22.45 6.69 -8.06
N ASN A 172 -21.90 7.84 -7.65
CA ASN A 172 -22.41 9.16 -8.01
C ASN A 172 -22.38 9.41 -9.52
N VAL A 173 -21.33 8.95 -10.21
CA VAL A 173 -21.23 9.04 -11.68
C VAL A 173 -21.89 7.85 -12.41
N LYS A 174 -22.60 6.98 -11.67
CA LYS A 174 -23.37 5.83 -12.18
C LYS A 174 -22.54 4.76 -12.91
N GLU A 175 -21.28 4.60 -12.52
CA GLU A 175 -20.32 3.70 -13.17
C GLU A 175 -19.89 2.53 -12.28
N LEU A 176 -20.27 2.54 -10.99
CA LEU A 176 -19.91 1.45 -10.08
C LEU A 176 -20.37 0.07 -10.59
N ASN A 177 -21.57 -0.02 -11.18
CA ASN A 177 -22.11 -1.26 -11.71
C ASN A 177 -21.50 -1.70 -13.03
N ASN A 178 -20.63 -0.87 -13.63
CA ASN A 178 -19.89 -1.13 -14.87
C ASN A 178 -18.37 -1.22 -14.63
N THR A 179 -17.94 -1.17 -13.37
CA THR A 179 -16.51 -1.12 -13.01
C THR A 179 -16.11 -2.38 -12.25
N TYR A 180 -15.02 -3.02 -12.70
CA TYR A 180 -14.33 -4.02 -11.91
C TYR A 180 -13.33 -3.33 -10.97
N MET A 181 -13.38 -3.68 -9.69
CA MET A 181 -12.46 -3.21 -8.66
C MET A 181 -11.70 -4.40 -8.09
N PHE A 182 -10.38 -4.29 -8.08
CA PHE A 182 -9.47 -5.28 -7.50
C PHE A 182 -8.74 -4.64 -6.33
N PHE A 183 -8.78 -5.28 -5.16
CA PHE A 183 -8.03 -4.87 -3.99
C PHE A 183 -7.07 -5.98 -3.59
N THR A 184 -5.78 -5.66 -3.53
CA THR A 184 -4.73 -6.61 -3.18
C THR A 184 -3.52 -5.92 -2.55
N SER A 185 -2.50 -6.70 -2.21
CA SER A 185 -1.21 -6.23 -1.69
C SER A 185 -0.07 -6.82 -2.53
N ASP A 186 1.09 -6.19 -2.51
CA ASP A 186 2.31 -6.67 -3.17
C ASP A 186 2.88 -7.95 -2.52
N HIS A 187 2.75 -8.06 -1.18
CA HIS A 187 3.16 -9.23 -0.40
C HIS A 187 2.43 -9.27 0.96
N GLY A 188 2.59 -10.38 1.69
CA GLY A 188 2.18 -10.55 3.09
C GLY A 188 3.12 -9.82 4.07
N TYR A 189 2.99 -10.11 5.37
CA TYR A 189 3.84 -9.52 6.40
C TYR A 189 3.76 -10.32 7.71
N HIS A 190 4.86 -10.89 8.17
CA HIS A 190 4.91 -11.50 9.49
C HIS A 190 5.07 -10.50 10.62
N THR A 191 4.55 -10.88 11.78
CA THR A 191 4.61 -10.13 13.04
C THR A 191 4.79 -11.06 14.24
N GLY A 192 5.88 -11.83 14.23
CA GLY A 192 6.28 -12.71 15.34
C GLY A 192 6.18 -14.21 15.05
N GLN A 193 5.63 -14.62 13.90
CA GLN A 193 5.61 -16.02 13.48
C GLN A 193 7.02 -16.60 13.49
N PHE A 194 7.20 -17.75 14.14
CA PHE A 194 8.49 -18.42 14.29
C PHE A 194 9.63 -17.55 14.86
N SER A 195 9.30 -16.64 15.77
CA SER A 195 10.24 -15.67 16.35
C SER A 195 10.89 -14.71 15.34
N LEU A 196 10.31 -14.58 14.15
CA LEU A 196 10.65 -13.51 13.21
C LEU A 196 9.88 -12.25 13.62
N PRO A 197 10.55 -11.15 14.04
CA PRO A 197 9.84 -10.00 14.60
C PRO A 197 8.90 -9.33 13.61
N ILE A 198 9.43 -8.80 12.50
CA ILE A 198 8.70 -8.22 11.37
C ILE A 198 9.57 -8.27 10.10
N ASP A 199 8.98 -8.57 8.94
CA ASP A 199 9.49 -8.36 7.56
C ASP A 199 8.45 -8.95 6.58
N LYS A 200 8.83 -9.16 5.31
CA LYS A 200 8.01 -9.77 4.26
C LYS A 200 8.80 -10.70 3.31
N ARG A 201 10.03 -11.06 3.69
CA ARG A 201 11.03 -11.66 2.80
C ARG A 201 11.17 -13.18 2.96
N GLN A 202 10.17 -13.83 3.53
CA GLN A 202 10.13 -15.27 3.68
C GLN A 202 9.21 -15.91 2.65
N LEU A 203 9.49 -17.16 2.31
CA LEU A 203 8.70 -17.97 1.37
C LEU A 203 7.47 -18.63 2.02
N TYR A 204 7.07 -18.21 3.21
CA TYR A 204 5.99 -18.84 3.97
C TYR A 204 4.69 -18.05 3.86
N GLU A 205 3.60 -18.72 4.21
CA GLU A 205 2.24 -18.21 4.01
C GLU A 205 1.97 -16.83 4.63
N PHE A 206 2.62 -16.50 5.74
CA PHE A 206 2.48 -15.17 6.36
C PHE A 206 3.11 -14.04 5.53
N ASP A 207 4.02 -14.34 4.61
CA ASP A 207 4.72 -13.37 3.76
C ASP A 207 4.31 -13.43 2.28
N ILE A 208 3.81 -14.57 1.80
CA ILE A 208 3.40 -14.71 0.39
C ILE A 208 1.89 -14.59 0.19
N ARG A 209 1.07 -14.83 1.23
CA ARG A 209 -0.38 -14.72 1.11
C ARG A 209 -0.80 -13.26 1.17
N VAL A 210 -1.53 -12.82 0.15
CA VAL A 210 -2.08 -11.47 0.04
C VAL A 210 -3.61 -11.51 0.06
N PRO A 211 -4.28 -10.43 0.53
CA PRO A 211 -5.70 -10.27 0.25
C PRO A 211 -5.91 -10.17 -1.27
N LEU A 212 -7.00 -10.76 -1.76
CA LEU A 212 -7.48 -10.53 -3.11
C LEU A 212 -9.00 -10.44 -3.05
N MET A 213 -9.52 -9.24 -3.15
CA MET A 213 -10.95 -8.97 -3.22
C MET A 213 -11.28 -8.40 -4.58
N VAL A 214 -12.35 -8.89 -5.19
CA VAL A 214 -12.79 -8.45 -6.51
C VAL A 214 -14.29 -8.15 -6.45
N ARG A 215 -14.68 -7.00 -6.99
CA ARG A 215 -16.07 -6.58 -7.19
C ARG A 215 -16.25 -6.18 -8.64
N GLY A 216 -17.40 -6.47 -9.23
CA GLY A 216 -17.73 -5.95 -10.56
C GLY A 216 -18.98 -6.58 -11.16
N PRO A 217 -19.35 -6.18 -12.38
CA PRO A 217 -20.46 -6.78 -13.11
C PRO A 217 -20.36 -8.31 -13.13
N GLY A 218 -21.44 -9.00 -12.75
CA GLY A 218 -21.50 -10.48 -12.81
C GLY A 218 -20.75 -11.23 -11.71
N ILE A 219 -20.01 -10.56 -10.83
CA ILE A 219 -19.40 -11.17 -9.64
C ILE A 219 -20.45 -11.20 -8.52
N LYS A 220 -20.77 -12.39 -8.02
CA LYS A 220 -21.74 -12.65 -6.94
C LYS A 220 -21.05 -12.90 -5.61
#